data_AF-A0A7J4USS7-F1
#
_entry.id   AF-A0A7J4USS7-F1
#
_cell.length_a   1.000
_cell.length_b   1.000
_cell.length_c   1.000
_cell.angle_alpha   90.00
_cell.angle_beta   90.00
_cell.angle_gamma   90.00
#
_symmetry.space_group_name_H-M   'P 1'
#
loop_
_entity.id
_entity.type
_entity.pdbx_description
1 polymer ?
#
loop_
_entity_poly.entity_id
_entity_poly.type
_entity_poly.pdbx_seq_one_letter_code
_entity_poly.pdbx_strand_id
1 'polypeptide(L)'
;MKKDRKKLGKRNRTAGHNFERECVKKFTELGFENVRTSRYASREKDDQKVDLVGTEPLNIQCKYTERINYHEELKSMPEDTNHNIVIHKRKNKGTVVAMLWEDFEELVAIMKHEGLF
;
A
#
# COMPACT_ATOMS: atom_id res chain seq x y z
N MET A 1 2.63 32.96 13.63
CA MET A 1 3.14 31.58 13.37
C MET A 1 2.09 30.45 13.37
N LYS A 2 0.79 30.71 13.08
CA LYS A 2 -0.26 29.68 12.95
C LYS A 2 -0.66 29.34 11.49
N LYS A 3 -0.25 30.16 10.51
CA LYS A 3 -0.71 30.06 9.10
C LYS A 3 -0.04 28.93 8.28
N ASP A 4 1.05 28.32 8.74
CA ASP A 4 1.84 27.37 7.92
C ASP A 4 1.54 25.88 8.11
N ARG A 5 1.04 25.46 9.29
CA ARG A 5 0.77 24.03 9.58
C ARG A 5 -0.38 23.48 8.73
N LYS A 6 -1.44 24.28 8.50
CA LYS A 6 -2.60 23.89 7.68
C LYS A 6 -2.20 23.65 6.21
N LYS A 7 -1.29 24.49 5.68
CA LYS A 7 -0.77 24.36 4.31
C LYS A 7 0.10 23.11 4.17
N LEU A 8 0.94 22.81 5.16
CA LEU A 8 1.77 21.60 5.19
C LEU A 8 0.91 20.33 5.23
N GLY A 9 -0.12 20.30 6.08
CA GLY A 9 -1.05 19.16 6.17
C GLY A 9 -1.79 18.89 4.85
N LYS A 10 -2.28 19.95 4.18
CA LYS A 10 -2.91 19.82 2.85
C LYS A 10 -1.92 19.25 1.83
N ARG A 11 -0.68 19.74 1.81
CA ARG A 11 0.36 19.25 0.89
C ARG A 11 0.66 17.77 1.11
N ASN A 12 0.83 17.34 2.37
CA ASN A 12 1.13 15.94 2.69
C ASN A 12 -0.05 15.03 2.31
N ARG A 13 -1.29 15.46 2.57
CA ARG A 13 -2.48 14.73 2.13
C ARG A 13 -2.55 14.59 0.62
N THR A 14 -2.34 15.69 -0.12
CA THR A 14 -2.29 15.64 -1.59
C THR A 14 -1.16 14.73 -2.10
N ALA A 15 -0.01 14.73 -1.43
CA ALA A 15 1.11 13.86 -1.76
C ALA A 15 0.75 12.37 -1.56
N GLY A 16 0.08 12.02 -0.46
CA GLY A 16 -0.45 10.67 -0.22
C GLY A 16 -1.42 10.24 -1.32
N HIS A 17 -2.42 11.07 -1.63
CA HIS A 17 -3.41 10.77 -2.68
C HIS A 17 -2.79 10.64 -4.07
N ASN A 18 -1.76 11.43 -4.37
CA ASN A 18 -1.01 11.30 -5.62
C ASN A 18 -0.25 9.96 -5.65
N PHE A 19 0.29 9.53 -4.52
CA PHE A 19 1.03 8.29 -4.43
C PHE A 19 0.10 7.07 -4.54
N GLU A 20 -1.08 7.08 -3.93
CA GLU A 20 -2.12 6.05 -4.14
C GLU A 20 -2.43 5.88 -5.65
N ARG A 21 -2.62 6.97 -6.39
CA ARG A 21 -2.84 6.94 -7.85
C ARG A 21 -1.63 6.42 -8.64
N GLU A 22 -0.42 6.76 -8.22
CA GLU A 22 0.80 6.23 -8.82
C GLU A 22 0.89 4.71 -8.63
N CYS A 23 0.52 4.19 -7.46
CA CYS A 23 0.45 2.76 -7.20
C CYS A 23 -0.62 2.07 -8.05
N VAL A 24 -1.82 2.63 -8.19
CA VAL A 24 -2.85 2.11 -9.14
C VAL A 24 -2.24 1.92 -10.53
N LYS A 25 -1.60 2.96 -11.07
CA LYS A 25 -0.97 2.90 -12.40
C LYS A 25 0.07 1.78 -12.49
N LYS A 26 0.94 1.65 -11.48
CA LYS A 26 1.96 0.60 -11.44
C LYS A 26 1.34 -0.80 -11.42
N PHE A 27 0.29 -1.01 -10.64
CA PHE A 27 -0.40 -2.30 -10.59
C PHE A 27 -1.13 -2.61 -11.90
N THR A 28 -1.73 -1.61 -12.55
CA THR A 28 -2.28 -1.78 -13.90
C THR A 28 -1.19 -2.20 -14.90
N GLU A 29 -0.01 -1.58 -14.85
CA GLU A 29 1.14 -1.96 -15.68
C GLU A 29 1.66 -3.39 -15.40
N LEU A 30 1.46 -3.90 -14.18
CA LEU A 30 1.77 -5.27 -13.79
C LEU A 30 0.70 -6.30 -14.21
N GLY A 31 -0.41 -5.85 -14.79
CA GLY A 31 -1.50 -6.73 -15.25
C GLY A 31 -2.71 -6.83 -14.33
N PHE A 32 -2.79 -6.01 -13.28
CA PHE A 32 -4.01 -5.95 -12.45
C PHE A 32 -5.08 -5.11 -13.17
N GLU A 33 -6.06 -5.79 -13.78
CA GLU A 33 -7.08 -5.14 -14.62
C GLU A 33 -8.08 -4.29 -13.85
N ASN A 34 -8.37 -4.67 -12.59
CA ASN A 34 -9.45 -4.07 -11.79
C ASN A 34 -8.96 -3.17 -10.65
N VAL A 35 -7.66 -2.84 -10.60
CA VAL A 35 -7.07 -2.08 -9.50
C VAL A 35 -7.64 -0.65 -9.41
N ARG A 36 -8.09 -0.27 -8.20
CA ARG A 36 -8.62 1.07 -7.89
C ARG A 36 -8.25 1.49 -6.48
N THR A 37 -8.30 2.78 -6.18
CA THR A 37 -8.19 3.25 -4.79
C THR A 37 -9.44 2.89 -3.99
N SER A 38 -9.30 2.36 -2.79
CA SER A 38 -10.42 1.99 -1.90
C SER A 38 -11.32 3.18 -1.59
N ARG A 39 -10.77 4.38 -1.37
CA ARG A 39 -11.54 5.63 -1.21
C ARG A 39 -12.64 5.85 -2.26
N TYR A 40 -12.41 5.38 -3.48
CA TYR A 40 -13.36 5.48 -4.59
C TYR A 40 -14.28 4.25 -4.69
N ALA A 41 -13.74 3.06 -4.43
CA ALA A 41 -14.40 1.79 -4.76
C ALA A 41 -15.05 1.08 -3.57
N SER A 42 -14.49 1.19 -2.36
CA SER A 42 -14.99 0.55 -1.14
C SER A 42 -14.57 1.32 0.11
N ARG A 43 -15.56 1.94 0.78
CA ARG A 43 -15.35 2.64 2.05
C ARG A 43 -14.94 1.69 3.18
N GLU A 44 -15.46 0.47 3.18
CA GLU A 44 -15.11 -0.55 4.16
C GLU A 44 -13.62 -0.90 4.09
N LYS A 45 -13.07 -1.09 2.88
CA LYS A 45 -11.64 -1.34 2.70
C LYS A 45 -10.78 -0.13 3.06
N ASP A 46 -11.23 1.10 2.78
CA ASP A 46 -10.55 2.34 3.21
C ASP A 46 -10.50 2.44 4.75
N ASP A 47 -11.60 2.14 5.44
CA ASP A 47 -11.69 2.14 6.91
C ASP A 47 -10.79 1.04 7.53
N GLN A 48 -10.56 -0.05 6.80
CA GLN A 48 -9.63 -1.13 7.11
C GLN A 48 -8.16 -0.83 6.77
N LYS A 49 -7.84 0.39 6.32
CA LYS A 49 -6.50 0.82 5.88
C LYS A 49 -5.93 0.06 4.67
N VAL A 50 -6.80 -0.52 3.85
CA VAL A 50 -6.46 -1.04 2.53
C VAL A 50 -6.68 0.08 1.53
N ASP A 51 -5.61 0.64 0.96
CA ASP A 51 -5.65 1.80 0.07
C ASP A 51 -5.99 1.43 -1.38
N LEU A 52 -5.69 0.20 -1.82
CA LEU A 52 -6.02 -0.32 -3.15
C LEU A 52 -6.92 -1.56 -3.07
N VAL A 53 -7.86 -1.68 -4.00
CA VAL A 53 -8.75 -2.83 -4.17
C VAL A 53 -8.57 -3.43 -5.56
N GLY A 54 -8.97 -4.68 -5.78
CA GLY A 54 -8.76 -5.39 -7.05
C GLY A 54 -7.29 -5.82 -7.21
N THR A 55 -6.64 -6.14 -6.09
CA THR A 55 -5.22 -6.48 -5.97
C THR A 55 -5.01 -7.85 -5.33
N GLU A 56 -6.08 -8.65 -5.23
CA GLU A 56 -6.05 -9.99 -4.66
C GLU A 56 -4.96 -10.84 -5.34
N PRO A 57 -4.20 -11.64 -4.57
CA PRO A 57 -4.37 -11.94 -3.14
C PRO A 57 -3.69 -10.93 -2.17
N LEU A 58 -3.46 -9.68 -2.57
CA LEU A 58 -2.77 -8.67 -1.75
C LEU A 58 -3.73 -7.64 -1.14
N ASN A 59 -3.55 -7.37 0.15
CA ASN A 59 -4.05 -6.16 0.82
C ASN A 59 -2.94 -5.10 0.80
N ILE A 60 -3.19 -3.93 0.20
CA ILE A 60 -2.15 -2.94 -0.07
C ILE A 60 -2.41 -1.64 0.68
N GLN A 61 -1.43 -1.19 1.46
CA GLN A 61 -1.39 0.15 2.04
C GLN A 61 -0.28 1.01 1.42
N CYS A 62 -0.60 2.23 1.01
CA CYS A 62 0.31 3.18 0.38
C CYS A 62 0.72 4.29 1.36
N LYS A 63 2.01 4.41 1.65
CA LYS A 63 2.55 5.45 2.55
C LYS A 63 3.56 6.33 1.86
N TYR A 64 3.27 7.62 1.76
CA TYR A 64 4.26 8.63 1.39
C TYR A 64 4.62 9.50 2.60
N THR A 65 5.70 9.12 3.29
CA THR A 65 6.19 9.76 4.52
C THR A 65 7.70 9.64 4.60
N GLU A 66 8.34 10.38 5.51
CA GLU A 66 9.80 10.26 5.74
C GLU A 66 10.16 9.16 6.74
N ARG A 67 9.22 8.84 7.65
CA ARG A 67 9.39 7.85 8.70
C ARG A 67 8.12 7.02 8.80
N ILE A 68 8.30 5.74 9.05
CA ILE A 68 7.23 4.75 9.18
C ILE A 68 7.66 3.68 10.18
N ASN A 69 6.69 3.11 10.90
CA ASN A 69 6.87 1.86 11.64
C ASN A 69 6.11 0.77 10.88
N TYR A 70 6.82 -0.14 10.20
CA TYR A 70 6.19 -1.15 9.37
C TYR A 70 5.34 -2.13 10.18
N HIS A 71 5.79 -2.52 11.37
CA HIS A 71 5.05 -3.47 12.22
C HIS A 71 3.69 -2.91 12.66
N GLU A 72 3.64 -1.63 13.03
CA GLU A 72 2.38 -0.98 13.41
C GLU A 72 1.41 -0.83 12.24
N GLU A 73 1.93 -0.47 11.06
CA GLU A 73 1.10 -0.30 9.87
C GLU A 73 0.54 -1.64 9.41
N LEU A 74 1.38 -2.67 9.26
CA LEU A 74 0.98 -4.03 8.90
C LEU A 74 -0.02 -4.62 9.91
N LYS A 75 0.23 -4.49 11.22
CA LYS A 75 -0.70 -4.96 12.27
C LYS A 75 -2.06 -4.27 12.24
N SER A 76 -2.13 -3.07 11.66
CA SER A 76 -3.38 -2.31 11.61
C SER A 76 -4.21 -2.57 10.35
N MET A 77 -3.72 -3.42 9.45
CA MET A 77 -4.43 -3.91 8.27
C MET A 77 -5.27 -5.15 8.65
N PRO A 78 -6.21 -5.60 7.79
CA PRO A 78 -7.05 -6.75 8.07
C PRO A 78 -6.26 -8.04 8.26
N GLU A 79 -6.71 -8.87 9.20
CA GLU A 79 -6.30 -10.26 9.33
C GLU A 79 -7.30 -11.13 8.55
N ASP A 80 -7.10 -11.24 7.24
CA ASP A 80 -7.89 -12.09 6.33
C ASP A 80 -6.97 -13.04 5.53
N THR A 81 -7.49 -13.67 4.48
CA THR A 81 -6.72 -14.62 3.65
C THR A 81 -5.73 -13.96 2.69
N ASN A 82 -5.72 -12.63 2.60
CA ASN A 82 -4.81 -11.90 1.72
C ASN A 82 -3.52 -11.52 2.44
N HIS A 83 -2.43 -11.39 1.68
CA HIS A 83 -1.13 -10.97 2.21
C HIS A 83 -1.06 -9.46 2.35
N ASN A 84 -0.73 -8.98 3.56
CA ASN A 84 -0.62 -7.55 3.83
C ASN A 84 0.73 -7.00 3.35
N ILE A 85 0.68 -5.94 2.55
CA ILE A 85 1.86 -5.21 2.12
C ILE A 85 1.72 -3.71 2.36
N VAL A 86 2.84 -3.10 2.76
CA VAL A 86 2.99 -1.65 2.84
C VAL A 86 3.95 -1.21 1.74
N ILE A 87 3.43 -0.43 0.79
CA ILE A 87 4.24 0.26 -0.21
C ILE A 87 4.63 1.62 0.37
N HIS A 88 5.90 1.79 0.68
CA HIS A 88 6.41 3.00 1.32
C HIS A 88 7.32 3.78 0.38
N LYS A 89 6.93 5.01 0.05
CA LYS A 89 7.71 5.97 -0.70
C LYS A 89 8.27 7.04 0.20
N ARG A 90 9.55 7.36 0.00
CA ARG A 90 10.25 8.47 0.66
C ARG A 90 10.71 9.48 -0.38
N LYS A 91 10.70 10.77 -0.04
CA LYS A 91 11.07 11.81 -1.00
C LYS A 91 12.54 11.64 -1.39
N ASN A 92 12.82 11.52 -2.70
CA ASN A 92 14.17 11.36 -3.25
C ASN A 92 14.94 10.13 -2.74
N LYS A 93 14.24 9.10 -2.24
CA LYS A 93 14.86 7.86 -1.73
C LYS A 93 14.29 6.60 -2.37
N GLY A 94 13.31 6.75 -3.25
CA GLY A 94 12.65 5.63 -3.92
C GLY A 94 11.47 5.08 -3.13
N THR A 95 11.00 3.91 -3.58
CA THR A 95 9.86 3.19 -3.05
C THR A 95 10.30 1.79 -2.65
N VAL A 96 9.89 1.33 -1.47
CA VAL A 96 10.09 -0.03 -0.99
C VAL A 96 8.75 -0.70 -0.74
N VAL A 97 8.73 -2.02 -0.80
CA VAL A 97 7.59 -2.86 -0.37
C VAL A 97 8.03 -3.59 0.89
N ALA A 98 7.19 -3.58 1.91
CA ALA A 98 7.41 -4.28 3.17
C ALA A 98 6.21 -5.16 3.49
N MET A 99 6.49 -6.32 4.07
CA MET A 99 5.51 -7.31 4.54
C MET A 99 6.10 -8.06 5.73
N LEU A 100 5.28 -8.83 6.45
CA LEU A 100 5.80 -9.74 7.47
C LEU A 100 6.58 -10.88 6.82
N TRP A 101 7.47 -11.49 7.60
CA TRP A 101 8.31 -12.57 7.09
C TRP A 101 7.48 -13.80 6.73
N GLU A 102 6.45 -14.08 7.53
CA GLU A 102 5.53 -15.19 7.35
C GLU A 102 4.75 -15.06 6.03
N ASP A 103 4.22 -13.87 5.73
CA ASP A 103 3.57 -13.57 4.45
C ASP A 103 4.53 -13.77 3.26
N PHE A 104 5.80 -13.37 3.45
CA PHE A 104 6.83 -13.53 2.42
C PHE A 104 7.17 -15.00 2.17
N GLU A 105 7.27 -15.82 3.22
CA GLU A 105 7.52 -17.26 3.10
C GLU A 105 6.42 -17.96 2.30
N GLU A 106 5.15 -17.61 2.53
CA GLU A 106 4.02 -18.14 1.77
C GLU A 106 4.10 -17.79 0.29
N LEU A 107 4.39 -16.52 -0.04
CA LEU A 107 4.59 -16.11 -1.44
C LEU A 107 5.75 -16.87 -2.09
N VAL A 108 6.88 -17.01 -1.40
CA VAL A 108 8.03 -17.76 -1.94
C VAL A 108 7.68 -19.24 -2.15
N ALA A 109 6.92 -19.85 -1.24
CA ALA A 109 6.46 -21.23 -1.38
C ALA A 109 5.55 -21.40 -2.61
N ILE A 110 4.63 -20.46 -2.84
CA ILE A 110 3.79 -20.43 -4.05
C ILE A 110 4.66 -20.30 -5.30
N MET A 111 5.60 -19.36 -5.32
CA MET A 111 6.47 -19.16 -6.48
C MET A 111 7.29 -20.40 -6.83
N LYS A 112 7.79 -21.12 -5.81
CA LYS A 112 8.47 -22.40 -6.01
C LYS A 112 7.55 -23.49 -6.54
N HIS A 113 6.34 -23.57 -6.01
CA HIS A 113 5.33 -24.55 -6.47
C HIS A 113 4.96 -24.33 -7.94
N GLU A 114 4.80 -23.07 -8.35
CA GLU A 114 4.51 -22.68 -9.74
C GLU A 114 5.74 -22.76 -10.68
N GLY A 115 6.91 -23.15 -10.16
CA GLY A 115 8.13 -23.31 -10.97
C GLY A 115 8.70 -22.00 -11.50
N LEU A 116 8.49 -20.88 -10.80
CA LEU A 116 9.06 -19.58 -11.17
C LEU A 116 10.58 -19.53 -10.93
N PHE A 117 11.11 -20.38 -10.04
CA PHE A 117 12.53 -20.65 -9.84
C PHE A 117 12.78 -21.95 -9.06
#